data_AF-A0A349BSC4-F1
#
_entry.id   AF-A0A349BSC4-F1
#
_cell.length_a   1.000
_cell.length_b   1.000
_cell.length_c   1.000
_cell.angle_alpha   90.00
_cell.angle_beta   90.00
_cell.angle_gamma   90.00
#
_symmetry.space_group_name_H-M   'P 1'
#
loop_
_entity.id
_entity.type
_entity.pdbx_description
1 polymer ?
#
loop_
_entity_poly.entity_id
_entity_poly.type
_entity_poly.pdbx_seq_one_letter_code
_entity_poly.pdbx_strand_id
1 'polypeptide(L)'
;MKNRTFWIFILGIVPLLHAQEGKVINHIYDGNTQVEKEAYTDAEKSYRKALSLAPEKPEALYNLGNAHFLDEHYDEASQRFFQTQKFASSKEEKHRAFHNMGNVFMKKKEYQKAVEAYKNALRNNPSDDETRYNYALAKELLENEKPPEEQEQDDQKDQKDQQDKEQEEDQDQEEDQEGDQENKDEQDPNEEGDEGDENKDDGKPKNEGDQNKDQKDQQNNNSPEKKNQEPKQGQLSPQQVQSLLEAMNNQEKKVQDKVNAKKVKGVPVRGKKDW
;
A
#
# COMPACT_ATOMS: atom_id res chain seq x y z
N MET A 1 53.51 -12.11 -38.97
CA MET A 1 53.59 -12.59 -37.57
C MET A 1 53.81 -11.41 -36.64
N LYS A 2 52.80 -11.07 -35.82
CA LYS A 2 52.92 -10.79 -34.37
C LYS A 2 51.57 -10.24 -33.87
N ASN A 3 50.81 -11.14 -33.27
CA ASN A 3 49.59 -10.85 -32.52
C ASN A 3 49.96 -9.99 -31.31
N ARG A 4 49.21 -8.92 -31.08
CA ARG A 4 49.20 -8.20 -29.80
C ARG A 4 47.81 -8.31 -29.20
N THR A 5 47.61 -9.37 -28.42
CA THR A 5 46.49 -9.51 -27.49
C THR A 5 46.61 -8.47 -26.39
N PHE A 6 45.70 -7.49 -26.38
CA PHE A 6 45.59 -6.49 -25.33
C PHE A 6 44.69 -7.06 -24.22
N TRP A 7 45.28 -7.57 -23.15
CA TRP A 7 44.53 -7.93 -21.94
C TRP A 7 44.23 -6.65 -21.18
N ILE A 8 42.98 -6.17 -21.25
CA ILE A 8 42.49 -5.14 -20.33
C ILE A 8 42.19 -5.85 -19.02
N PHE A 9 43.05 -5.64 -18.02
CA PHE A 9 42.74 -5.94 -16.63
C PHE A 9 41.60 -5.03 -16.17
N ILE A 10 40.37 -5.56 -16.10
CA ILE A 10 39.30 -4.97 -15.29
C ILE A 10 39.56 -5.42 -13.85
N LEU A 11 40.43 -4.71 -13.14
CA LEU A 11 40.66 -4.96 -11.71
C LEU A 11 40.60 -3.63 -10.95
N GLY A 12 39.48 -3.40 -10.23
CA GLY A 12 39.49 -2.51 -9.08
C GLY A 12 38.49 -1.33 -9.02
N ILE A 13 37.23 -1.47 -9.44
CA ILE A 13 36.19 -0.42 -9.16
C ILE A 13 35.21 -0.82 -8.03
N VAL A 14 35.26 -2.06 -7.54
CA VAL A 14 34.30 -2.56 -6.53
C VAL A 14 34.44 -1.92 -5.11
N PRO A 15 35.62 -1.52 -4.58
CA PRO A 15 35.70 -1.11 -3.17
C PRO A 15 35.12 0.28 -2.87
N LEU A 16 34.89 1.12 -3.88
CA LEU A 16 34.42 2.50 -3.66
C LEU A 16 32.93 2.56 -3.28
N LEU A 17 32.12 1.64 -3.81
CA LEU A 17 30.67 1.60 -3.59
C LEU A 17 30.34 1.19 -2.14
N HIS A 18 31.02 0.19 -1.59
CA HIS A 18 30.79 -0.25 -0.21
C HIS A 18 31.17 0.81 0.84
N ALA A 19 32.20 1.62 0.59
CA ALA A 19 32.60 2.69 1.50
C ALA A 19 31.58 3.86 1.53
N GLN A 20 30.85 4.09 0.43
CA GLN A 20 29.79 5.10 0.37
C GLN A 20 28.53 4.63 1.12
N GLU A 21 28.18 3.35 0.99
CA GLU A 21 27.05 2.75 1.69
C GLU A 21 27.17 2.86 3.22
N GLY A 22 28.36 2.59 3.78
CA GLY A 22 28.60 2.77 5.22
C GLY A 22 28.43 4.21 5.70
N LYS A 23 28.83 5.20 4.89
CA LYS A 23 28.66 6.63 5.23
C LYS A 23 27.18 7.04 5.19
N VAL A 24 26.42 6.53 4.22
CA VAL A 24 24.96 6.75 4.15
C VAL A 24 24.29 6.26 5.43
N ILE A 25 24.59 5.02 5.84
CA ILE A 25 24.02 4.41 7.06
C ILE A 25 24.37 5.24 8.30
N ASN A 26 25.64 5.64 8.45
CA ASN A 26 26.05 6.46 9.59
C ASN A 26 25.31 7.80 9.65
N HIS A 27 25.13 8.48 8.51
CA HIS A 27 24.39 9.73 8.45
C HIS A 27 22.90 9.56 8.75
N ILE A 28 22.28 8.44 8.34
CA ILE A 28 20.91 8.11 8.74
C ILE A 28 20.85 7.87 10.24
N TYR A 29 21.78 7.11 10.81
CA TYR A 29 21.85 6.85 12.24
C TYR A 29 22.02 8.13 13.08
N ASP A 30 22.92 9.02 12.67
CA ASP A 30 23.12 10.33 13.29
C ASP A 30 21.81 11.15 13.27
N GLY A 31 21.13 11.15 12.12
CA GLY A 31 19.84 11.82 11.94
C GLY A 31 18.78 11.26 12.89
N ASN A 32 18.65 9.94 12.98
CA ASN A 32 17.69 9.28 13.88
C ASN A 32 17.96 9.65 15.34
N THR A 33 19.23 9.61 15.74
CA THR A 33 19.67 9.99 17.10
C THR A 33 19.37 11.45 17.43
N GLN A 34 19.41 12.34 16.43
CA GLN A 34 19.09 13.76 16.59
C GLN A 34 17.58 14.00 16.68
N VAL A 35 16.77 13.24 15.93
CA VAL A 35 15.29 13.27 16.06
C VAL A 35 14.86 12.84 17.45
N GLU A 36 15.46 11.78 18.03
CA GLU A 36 15.18 11.35 19.41
C GLU A 36 15.46 12.44 20.47
N LYS A 37 16.33 13.39 20.14
CA LYS A 37 16.68 14.54 20.99
C LYS A 37 15.92 15.81 20.62
N GLU A 38 14.94 15.71 19.72
CA GLU A 38 14.16 16.83 19.18
C GLU A 38 15.04 17.89 18.46
N ALA A 39 16.25 17.51 18.04
CA ALA A 39 17.20 18.37 17.36
C ALA A 39 16.98 18.33 15.83
N TYR A 40 15.79 18.75 15.38
CA TYR A 40 15.31 18.54 14.01
C TYR A 40 16.18 19.19 12.93
N THR A 41 16.71 20.40 13.18
CA THR A 41 17.61 21.07 12.23
C THR A 41 18.93 20.30 12.01
N ASP A 42 19.46 19.65 13.05
CA ASP A 42 20.67 18.84 12.92
C ASP A 42 20.35 17.50 12.26
N ALA A 43 19.21 16.89 12.60
CA ALA A 43 18.71 15.69 11.94
C ALA A 43 18.58 15.90 10.42
N GLU A 44 17.99 17.01 10.00
CA GLU A 44 17.88 17.39 8.60
C GLU A 44 19.26 17.46 7.92
N LYS A 45 20.26 18.09 8.54
CA LYS A 45 21.62 18.15 7.98
C LYS A 45 22.20 16.75 7.78
N SER A 46 22.00 15.85 8.74
CA SER A 46 22.49 14.48 8.67
C SER A 46 21.80 13.69 7.55
N TYR A 47 20.47 13.74 7.46
CA TYR A 47 19.76 13.09 6.35
C TYR A 47 20.11 13.68 4.98
N ARG A 48 20.28 15.01 4.87
CA ARG A 48 20.74 15.63 3.63
C ARG A 48 22.14 15.17 3.21
N LYS A 49 23.04 14.91 4.17
CA LYS A 49 24.35 14.29 3.87
C LYS A 49 24.17 12.86 3.35
N ALA A 50 23.31 12.05 3.97
CA ALA A 50 22.99 10.72 3.46
C ALA A 50 22.46 10.78 2.02
N LEU A 51 21.50 11.66 1.75
CA LEU A 51 20.91 11.86 0.43
C LEU A 51 21.87 12.47 -0.60
N SER A 52 22.90 13.22 -0.17
CA SER A 52 23.95 13.68 -1.09
C SER A 52 24.81 12.55 -1.63
N LEU A 53 24.89 11.43 -0.91
CA LEU A 53 25.63 10.23 -1.30
C LEU A 53 24.73 9.21 -2.00
N ALA A 54 23.46 9.11 -1.57
CA ALA A 54 22.45 8.22 -2.14
C ALA A 54 21.10 8.97 -2.30
N PRO A 55 20.89 9.71 -3.41
CA PRO A 55 19.75 10.61 -3.58
C PRO A 55 18.37 9.95 -3.52
N GLU A 56 18.31 8.66 -3.82
CA GLU A 56 17.08 7.88 -3.94
C GLU A 56 16.87 6.92 -2.77
N LYS A 57 17.70 6.99 -1.71
CA LYS A 57 17.60 6.08 -0.55
C LYS A 57 16.27 6.29 0.18
N PRO A 58 15.31 5.34 0.11
CA PRO A 58 13.95 5.56 0.61
C PRO A 58 13.91 5.80 2.12
N GLU A 59 14.75 5.09 2.87
CA GLU A 59 14.90 5.24 4.32
C GLU A 59 15.32 6.66 4.73
N ALA A 60 16.31 7.25 4.06
CA ALA A 60 16.76 8.61 4.36
C ALA A 60 15.69 9.66 3.98
N LEU A 61 15.00 9.47 2.85
CA LEU A 61 13.87 10.31 2.45
C LEU A 61 12.73 10.24 3.47
N TYR A 62 12.37 9.02 3.91
CA TYR A 62 11.30 8.77 4.87
C TYR A 62 11.60 9.42 6.22
N ASN A 63 12.81 9.21 6.74
CA ASN A 63 13.21 9.76 8.03
C ASN A 63 13.34 11.28 8.00
N LEU A 64 13.78 11.87 6.88
CA LEU A 64 13.75 13.32 6.69
C LEU A 64 12.31 13.86 6.64
N GLY A 65 11.40 13.15 5.97
CA GLY A 65 9.97 13.49 5.99
C GLY A 65 9.38 13.47 7.40
N ASN A 66 9.71 12.45 8.20
CA ASN A 66 9.29 12.38 9.60
C ASN A 66 9.87 13.53 10.44
N ALA A 67 11.15 13.87 10.26
CA ALA A 67 11.77 14.98 10.96
C ALA A 67 11.06 16.31 10.62
N HIS A 68 10.77 16.57 9.34
CA HIS A 68 9.99 17.74 8.94
C HIS A 68 8.58 17.72 9.52
N PHE A 69 7.90 16.56 9.55
CA PHE A 69 6.57 16.46 10.14
C PHE A 69 6.55 16.77 11.64
N LEU A 70 7.54 16.26 12.38
CA LEU A 70 7.69 16.52 13.82
C LEU A 70 8.02 17.99 14.11
N ASP A 71 8.78 18.62 13.23
CA ASP A 71 9.12 20.05 13.27
C ASP A 71 8.03 20.94 12.61
N GLU A 72 6.84 20.39 12.34
CA GLU A 72 5.67 21.07 11.75
C GLU A 72 5.88 21.69 10.34
N HIS A 73 6.95 21.32 9.66
CA HIS A 73 7.25 21.66 8.26
C HIS A 73 6.50 20.72 7.30
N TYR A 74 5.17 20.88 7.27
CA TYR A 74 4.26 19.94 6.60
C TYR A 74 4.44 19.87 5.07
N ASP A 75 4.77 20.98 4.42
CA ASP A 75 4.96 20.99 2.97
C ASP A 75 6.21 20.20 2.58
N GLU A 76 7.32 20.43 3.26
CA GLU A 76 8.57 19.68 3.10
C GLU A 76 8.37 18.19 3.44
N ALA A 77 7.65 17.89 4.51
CA ALA A 77 7.33 16.51 4.89
C ALA A 77 6.59 15.77 3.76
N SER A 78 5.54 16.39 3.21
CA SER A 78 4.76 15.80 2.11
C SER A 78 5.63 15.51 0.87
N GLN A 79 6.55 16.42 0.53
CA GLN A 79 7.46 16.24 -0.61
C GLN A 79 8.41 15.07 -0.38
N ARG A 80 8.94 14.92 0.84
CA ARG A 80 9.84 13.81 1.18
C ARG A 80 9.12 12.48 1.17
N PHE A 81 7.92 12.38 1.72
CA PHE A 81 7.14 11.15 1.64
C PHE A 81 6.73 10.81 0.19
N PHE A 82 6.42 11.83 -0.63
CA PHE A 82 6.20 11.61 -2.06
C PHE A 82 7.43 11.05 -2.77
N GLN A 83 8.64 11.50 -2.41
CA GLN A 83 9.87 10.91 -2.92
C GLN A 83 10.07 9.47 -2.38
N THR A 84 9.80 9.23 -1.09
CA THR A 84 9.90 7.89 -0.50
C THR A 84 9.03 6.89 -1.25
N GLN A 85 7.75 7.19 -1.51
CA GLN A 85 6.88 6.24 -2.23
C GLN A 85 7.38 5.94 -3.65
N LYS A 86 8.00 6.93 -4.30
CA LYS A 86 8.51 6.81 -5.67
C LYS A 86 9.69 5.84 -5.74
N PHE A 87 10.58 5.88 -4.75
CA PHE A 87 11.79 5.06 -4.70
C PHE A 87 11.65 3.81 -3.81
N ALA A 88 10.52 3.63 -3.14
CA ALA A 88 10.23 2.47 -2.31
C ALA A 88 10.30 1.17 -3.11
N SER A 89 10.99 0.17 -2.57
CA SER A 89 11.17 -1.14 -3.20
C SER A 89 10.15 -2.17 -2.70
N SER A 90 9.41 -1.86 -1.65
CA SER A 90 8.42 -2.76 -1.04
C SER A 90 7.07 -2.10 -0.82
N LYS A 91 6.01 -2.93 -0.76
CA LYS A 91 4.66 -2.48 -0.37
C LYS A 91 4.65 -1.86 1.02
N GLU A 92 5.42 -2.43 1.95
CA GLU A 92 5.60 -1.91 3.31
C GLU A 92 6.10 -0.45 3.30
N GLU A 93 7.15 -0.16 2.53
CA GLU A 93 7.70 1.21 2.42
C GLU A 93 6.72 2.17 1.75
N LYS A 94 6.04 1.73 0.67
CA LYS A 94 4.99 2.52 0.01
C LYS A 94 3.85 2.83 0.98
N HIS A 95 3.39 1.83 1.73
CA HIS A 95 2.36 1.97 2.75
C HIS A 95 2.73 3.05 3.77
N ARG A 96 3.91 2.95 4.40
CA ARG A 96 4.37 3.94 5.40
C ARG A 96 4.45 5.35 4.83
N ALA A 97 4.96 5.49 3.59
CA ALA A 97 5.05 6.79 2.93
C ALA A 97 3.66 7.40 2.68
N PHE A 98 2.72 6.63 2.11
CA PHE A 98 1.35 7.10 1.87
C PHE A 98 0.59 7.38 3.17
N HIS A 99 0.77 6.55 4.20
CA HIS A 99 0.17 6.77 5.52
C HIS A 99 0.62 8.13 6.09
N ASN A 100 1.93 8.40 6.08
CA ASN A 100 2.43 9.66 6.61
C ASN A 100 2.09 10.87 5.72
N MET A 101 1.93 10.71 4.40
CA MET A 101 1.32 11.75 3.57
C MET A 101 -0.12 12.06 4.01
N GLY A 102 -0.90 11.03 4.34
CA GLY A 102 -2.24 11.20 4.91
C GLY A 102 -2.21 11.97 6.22
N ASN A 103 -1.29 11.63 7.13
CA ASN A 103 -1.10 12.34 8.40
C ASN A 103 -0.77 13.82 8.17
N VAL A 104 0.13 14.11 7.22
CA VAL A 104 0.46 15.50 6.82
C VAL A 104 -0.79 16.23 6.34
N PHE A 105 -1.57 15.65 5.43
CA PHE A 105 -2.78 16.29 4.90
C PHE A 105 -3.85 16.49 5.97
N MET A 106 -3.98 15.56 6.94
CA MET A 106 -4.85 15.74 8.10
C MET A 106 -4.44 16.95 8.95
N LYS A 107 -3.14 17.14 9.21
CA LYS A 107 -2.63 18.32 9.94
C LYS A 107 -2.92 19.63 9.19
N LYS A 108 -2.86 19.59 7.86
CA LYS A 108 -3.19 20.72 6.99
C LYS A 108 -4.69 20.92 6.76
N LYS A 109 -5.55 20.02 7.28
CA LYS A 109 -7.00 19.96 7.00
C LYS A 109 -7.34 19.80 5.51
N GLU A 110 -6.42 19.24 4.73
CA GLU A 110 -6.64 18.93 3.31
C GLU A 110 -7.29 17.53 3.21
N TYR A 111 -8.49 17.36 3.77
CA TYR A 111 -9.07 16.03 4.02
C TYR A 111 -9.26 15.19 2.76
N GLN A 112 -9.62 15.80 1.62
CA GLN A 112 -9.71 15.09 0.34
C GLN A 112 -8.37 14.41 -0.03
N LYS A 113 -7.24 15.11 0.16
CA LYS A 113 -5.93 14.54 -0.12
C LYS A 113 -5.53 13.50 0.93
N ALA A 114 -5.96 13.68 2.18
CA ALA A 114 -5.75 12.69 3.23
C ALA A 114 -6.46 11.37 2.91
N VAL A 115 -7.73 11.42 2.49
CA VAL A 115 -8.51 10.25 2.04
C VAL A 115 -7.77 9.50 0.93
N GLU A 116 -7.32 10.20 -0.11
CA GLU A 116 -6.59 9.56 -1.21
C GLU A 116 -5.23 8.99 -0.78
N ALA A 117 -4.49 9.68 0.09
CA ALA A 117 -3.23 9.16 0.61
C ALA A 117 -3.44 7.89 1.44
N TYR A 118 -4.37 7.88 2.39
CA TYR A 118 -4.66 6.69 3.18
C TYR A 118 -5.25 5.53 2.35
N LYS A 119 -6.07 5.83 1.32
CA LYS A 119 -6.54 4.83 0.35
C LYS A 119 -5.38 4.13 -0.34
N ASN A 120 -4.37 4.89 -0.78
CA ASN A 120 -3.16 4.32 -1.38
C ASN A 120 -2.29 3.58 -0.35
N ALA A 121 -2.26 4.01 0.91
CA ALA A 121 -1.60 3.26 1.98
C ALA A 121 -2.28 1.88 2.20
N LEU A 122 -3.61 1.84 2.26
CA LEU A 122 -4.37 0.59 2.43
C LEU A 122 -4.28 -0.36 1.23
N ARG A 123 -4.13 0.17 0.01
CA ARG A 123 -3.80 -0.65 -1.18
C ARG A 123 -2.50 -1.44 -1.01
N ASN A 124 -1.54 -0.91 -0.24
CA ASN A 124 -0.25 -1.54 0.00
C ASN A 124 -0.24 -2.43 1.26
N ASN A 125 -1.01 -2.08 2.30
CA ASN A 125 -1.25 -2.90 3.48
C ASN A 125 -2.72 -2.78 3.93
N PRO A 126 -3.62 -3.67 3.48
CA PRO A 126 -5.05 -3.61 3.82
C PRO A 126 -5.33 -3.88 5.31
N SER A 127 -4.44 -4.62 5.97
CA SER A 127 -4.59 -5.03 7.37
C SER A 127 -4.20 -3.96 8.39
N ASP A 128 -3.71 -2.79 7.98
CA ASP A 128 -3.30 -1.75 8.93
C ASP A 128 -4.50 -1.02 9.58
N ASP A 129 -4.79 -1.37 10.83
CA ASP A 129 -5.91 -0.84 11.61
C ASP A 129 -5.80 0.68 11.81
N GLU A 130 -4.59 1.20 12.02
CA GLU A 130 -4.34 2.63 12.23
C GLU A 130 -4.68 3.44 10.97
N THR A 131 -4.21 3.01 9.80
CA THR A 131 -4.58 3.64 8.52
C THR A 131 -6.08 3.55 8.26
N ARG A 132 -6.73 2.42 8.56
CA ARG A 132 -8.20 2.31 8.38
C ARG A 132 -8.94 3.30 9.28
N TYR A 133 -8.52 3.43 10.54
CA TYR A 133 -9.03 4.45 11.45
C TYR A 133 -8.84 5.87 10.90
N ASN A 134 -7.62 6.21 10.47
CA ASN A 134 -7.30 7.55 9.97
C ASN A 134 -8.02 7.87 8.65
N TYR A 135 -8.19 6.89 7.77
CA TYR A 135 -8.98 7.02 6.54
C TYR A 135 -10.46 7.29 6.84
N ALA A 136 -11.05 6.53 7.77
CA ALA A 136 -12.43 6.71 8.20
C ALA A 136 -12.63 8.13 8.77
N LEU A 137 -11.74 8.55 9.67
CA LEU A 137 -11.75 9.90 10.23
C LEU A 137 -11.61 10.99 9.15
N ALA A 138 -10.72 10.79 8.16
CA ALA A 138 -10.56 11.72 7.06
C ALA A 138 -11.83 11.85 6.20
N LYS A 139 -12.53 10.74 5.92
CA LYS A 139 -13.80 10.75 5.18
C LYS A 139 -14.89 11.49 5.93
N GLU A 140 -15.02 11.24 7.23
CA GLU A 140 -16.00 11.91 8.09
C GLU A 140 -15.74 13.42 8.15
N LEU A 141 -14.48 13.84 8.33
CA LEU A 141 -14.13 15.25 8.34
C LEU A 141 -14.38 15.93 6.99
N LEU A 142 -14.09 15.24 5.89
CA LEU A 142 -14.41 15.70 4.54
C LEU A 142 -15.91 15.87 4.32
N GLU A 143 -16.74 14.94 4.81
CA GLU A 143 -18.20 15.03 4.70
C GLU A 143 -18.75 16.21 5.51
N ASN A 144 -18.20 16.42 6.72
CA ASN A 144 -18.57 17.55 7.58
C ASN A 144 -18.11 18.92 7.04
N GLU A 145 -17.13 18.97 6.13
CA GLU A 145 -16.74 20.21 5.43
C GLU A 145 -17.67 20.58 4.27
N LYS A 146 -18.42 19.63 3.72
CA LYS A 146 -19.33 19.90 2.61
C LYS A 146 -20.58 20.62 3.11
N PRO A 147 -21.05 21.68 2.42
CA PRO A 147 -22.37 22.23 2.65
C PRO A 147 -23.43 21.11 2.52
N PRO A 148 -24.51 21.11 3.32
CA PRO A 148 -25.53 20.04 3.32
C PRO A 148 -26.17 19.72 1.96
N GLU A 149 -25.98 20.57 0.94
CA GLU A 149 -26.64 20.46 -0.37
C GLU A 149 -25.86 19.60 -1.39
N GLU A 150 -24.60 19.20 -1.12
CA GLU A 150 -23.77 18.41 -2.06
C GLU A 150 -23.64 16.91 -1.70
N GLN A 151 -24.32 16.46 -0.63
CA GLN A 151 -24.15 15.10 -0.07
C GLN A 151 -24.72 13.96 -0.95
N GLU A 152 -25.51 14.24 -1.99
CA GLU A 152 -26.17 13.19 -2.80
C GLU A 152 -25.37 12.71 -4.04
N GLN A 153 -24.23 13.32 -4.40
CA GLN A 153 -23.54 13.03 -5.68
C GLN A 153 -22.21 12.27 -5.59
N ASP A 154 -21.53 12.23 -4.44
CA ASP A 154 -20.14 11.75 -4.39
C ASP A 154 -19.97 10.22 -4.24
N ASP A 155 -20.99 9.51 -3.75
CA ASP A 155 -20.97 8.04 -3.63
C ASP A 155 -20.84 7.30 -4.99
N GLN A 156 -21.08 8.00 -6.11
CA GLN A 156 -20.92 7.45 -7.45
C GLN A 156 -19.50 7.60 -8.03
N LYS A 157 -18.66 8.52 -7.51
CA LYS A 157 -17.29 8.72 -8.02
C LYS A 157 -16.29 7.69 -7.48
N ASP A 158 -16.42 7.28 -6.22
CA ASP A 158 -15.52 6.29 -5.60
C ASP A 158 -15.55 4.91 -6.29
N GLN A 159 -16.65 4.57 -6.97
CA GLN A 159 -16.77 3.34 -7.78
C GLN A 159 -16.08 3.44 -9.15
N LYS A 160 -15.82 4.65 -9.68
CA LYS A 160 -15.13 4.86 -10.97
C LYS A 160 -13.61 4.83 -10.84
N ASP A 161 -13.06 5.41 -9.78
CA ASP A 161 -11.60 5.47 -9.58
C ASP A 161 -10.94 4.11 -9.28
N GLN A 162 -11.74 3.06 -8.98
CA GLN A 162 -11.27 1.68 -8.92
C GLN A 162 -11.27 0.98 -10.29
N GLN A 163 -12.09 1.42 -11.24
CA GLN A 163 -12.07 0.88 -12.60
C GLN A 163 -10.98 1.51 -13.47
N ASP A 164 -10.67 2.79 -13.26
CA ASP A 164 -9.71 3.51 -14.12
C ASP A 164 -8.24 3.15 -13.81
N LYS A 165 -7.93 2.70 -12.59
CA LYS A 165 -6.57 2.23 -12.23
C LYS A 165 -6.27 0.78 -12.61
N GLU A 166 -7.29 -0.05 -12.85
CA GLU A 166 -7.10 -1.41 -13.40
C GLU A 166 -6.89 -1.39 -14.92
N GLN A 167 -7.20 -0.28 -15.62
CA GLN A 167 -6.93 -0.14 -17.06
C GLN A 167 -5.52 0.37 -17.38
N GLU A 168 -4.81 0.97 -16.44
CA GLU A 168 -3.42 1.41 -16.63
C GLU A 168 -2.40 0.29 -16.38
N GLU A 169 -2.74 -0.78 -15.64
CA GLU A 169 -1.86 -1.96 -15.48
C GLU A 169 -1.99 -2.98 -16.64
N ASP A 170 -3.05 -2.89 -17.47
CA ASP A 170 -3.25 -3.75 -18.65
C ASP A 170 -2.62 -3.18 -19.95
N GLN A 171 -2.11 -1.93 -19.95
CA GLN A 171 -1.44 -1.35 -21.13
C GLN A 171 0.08 -1.60 -21.19
N ASP A 172 0.69 -2.14 -20.14
CA ASP A 172 2.13 -2.45 -20.11
C ASP A 172 2.47 -3.90 -20.50
N GLN A 173 1.51 -4.68 -21.05
CA GLN A 173 1.75 -6.04 -21.56
C GLN A 173 1.55 -6.25 -23.07
N GLU A 174 1.26 -5.21 -23.85
CA GLU A 174 1.05 -5.33 -25.32
C GLU A 174 2.20 -4.77 -26.20
N GLU A 175 3.44 -4.66 -25.70
CA GLU A 175 4.61 -4.23 -26.52
C GLU A 175 5.70 -5.29 -26.71
N ASP A 176 5.38 -6.59 -26.76
CA ASP A 176 6.40 -7.64 -26.97
C ASP A 176 6.05 -8.75 -27.98
N GLN A 177 5.25 -8.46 -29.02
CA GLN A 177 5.12 -9.37 -30.17
C GLN A 177 5.03 -8.65 -31.53
N GLU A 178 6.15 -8.12 -32.01
CA GLU A 178 6.42 -8.07 -33.45
C GLU A 178 7.86 -8.50 -33.74
N GLY A 179 8.01 -9.68 -34.35
CA GLY A 179 9.31 -10.20 -34.80
C GLY A 179 9.20 -11.59 -35.43
N ASP A 180 9.11 -11.60 -36.76
CA ASP A 180 9.37 -12.69 -37.71
C ASP A 180 8.28 -13.74 -38.00
N GLN A 181 7.60 -13.50 -39.12
CA GLN A 181 7.14 -14.52 -40.06
C GLN A 181 8.34 -15.04 -40.88
N GLU A 182 8.51 -16.36 -40.99
CA GLU A 182 8.75 -17.02 -42.29
C GLU A 182 8.60 -18.57 -42.24
N ASN A 183 7.81 -19.07 -43.22
CA ASN A 183 7.88 -20.34 -43.95
C ASN A 183 7.53 -21.72 -43.31
N LYS A 184 6.32 -22.19 -43.69
CA LYS A 184 5.95 -23.33 -44.57
C LYS A 184 6.35 -24.81 -44.27
N ASP A 185 5.31 -25.65 -44.52
CA ASP A 185 5.27 -27.08 -44.89
C ASP A 185 5.61 -28.09 -43.76
N GLU A 186 4.96 -29.23 -43.50
CA GLU A 186 3.97 -30.10 -44.16
C GLU A 186 3.43 -31.16 -43.13
N GLN A 187 2.20 -31.66 -43.36
CA GLN A 187 1.65 -33.04 -43.11
C GLN A 187 1.43 -33.67 -41.71
N ASP A 188 0.13 -33.88 -41.42
CA ASP A 188 -0.62 -35.14 -41.08
C ASP A 188 -0.38 -35.92 -39.74
N PRO A 189 -1.32 -36.81 -39.29
CA PRO A 189 -1.83 -36.81 -37.92
C PRO A 189 -1.61 -38.16 -37.20
N ASN A 190 -1.96 -38.24 -35.91
CA ASN A 190 -2.42 -39.45 -35.20
C ASN A 190 -2.75 -39.00 -33.75
N GLU A 191 -4.00 -39.00 -33.29
CA GLU A 191 -4.90 -40.10 -32.85
C GLU A 191 -4.62 -40.67 -31.45
N GLU A 192 -5.74 -40.84 -30.70
CA GLU A 192 -5.99 -41.59 -29.45
C GLU A 192 -5.40 -41.00 -28.16
N GLY A 193 -6.15 -40.64 -27.13
CA GLY A 193 -7.14 -41.34 -26.26
C GLY A 193 -7.00 -40.62 -24.89
N ASP A 194 -7.86 -40.63 -23.88
CA ASP A 194 -8.87 -41.55 -23.39
C ASP A 194 -9.62 -40.82 -22.24
N GLU A 195 -10.76 -41.39 -21.85
CA GLU A 195 -11.75 -41.09 -20.81
C GLU A 195 -11.19 -40.49 -19.49
N GLY A 196 -11.85 -39.59 -18.76
CA GLY A 196 -13.19 -39.68 -18.17
C GLY A 196 -13.05 -39.36 -16.67
N ASP A 197 -13.98 -38.61 -16.08
CA ASP A 197 -14.81 -39.05 -14.95
C ASP A 197 -15.51 -37.85 -14.30
N GLU A 198 -16.82 -38.01 -14.14
CA GLU A 198 -17.70 -37.13 -13.41
C GLU A 198 -17.53 -37.39 -11.90
N ASN A 199 -17.77 -36.40 -11.06
CA ASN A 199 -18.67 -36.60 -9.92
C ASN A 199 -19.09 -35.26 -9.31
N LYS A 200 -20.41 -35.04 -9.37
CA LYS A 200 -21.16 -34.17 -8.48
C LYS A 200 -21.29 -34.89 -7.14
N ASP A 201 -21.21 -34.17 -6.03
CA ASP A 201 -22.26 -34.36 -5.02
C ASP A 201 -22.45 -33.13 -4.14
N ASP A 202 -23.72 -32.88 -3.87
CA ASP A 202 -24.31 -31.83 -3.05
C ASP A 202 -24.14 -32.15 -1.57
N GLY A 203 -24.01 -31.11 -0.73
CA GLY A 203 -23.92 -31.34 0.71
C GLY A 203 -23.86 -30.11 1.59
N LYS A 204 -24.94 -29.30 1.61
CA LYS A 204 -25.29 -28.50 2.80
C LYS A 204 -26.11 -29.42 3.71
N PRO A 205 -25.96 -29.40 5.05
CA PRO A 205 -26.71 -28.39 5.81
C PRO A 205 -26.13 -27.94 7.18
N LYS A 206 -26.64 -26.79 7.63
CA LYS A 206 -27.05 -26.41 9.01
C LYS A 206 -26.02 -26.22 10.12
N ASN A 207 -25.80 -24.92 10.38
CA ASN A 207 -25.99 -24.20 11.65
C ASN A 207 -26.67 -24.99 12.80
N GLU A 208 -25.95 -25.18 13.90
CA GLU A 208 -26.48 -25.25 15.27
C GLU A 208 -25.45 -24.60 16.21
N GLY A 209 -25.94 -23.73 17.10
CA GLY A 209 -25.14 -23.17 18.18
C GLY A 209 -25.22 -24.06 19.41
N ASP A 210 -24.20 -23.98 20.26
CA ASP A 210 -24.38 -24.22 21.68
C ASP A 210 -23.37 -23.41 22.50
N GLN A 211 -23.84 -22.98 23.66
CA GLN A 211 -23.15 -22.17 24.64
C GLN A 211 -22.35 -23.05 25.61
N ASN A 212 -21.46 -22.37 26.33
CA ASN A 212 -21.06 -22.59 27.72
C ASN A 212 -19.67 -23.17 28.07
N LYS A 213 -19.00 -22.32 28.86
CA LYS A 213 -18.31 -22.55 30.15
C LYS A 213 -16.78 -22.51 30.18
N ASP A 214 -16.32 -21.37 30.70
CA ASP A 214 -15.56 -21.25 31.95
C ASP A 214 -14.37 -22.18 32.16
N GLN A 215 -13.17 -21.60 32.11
CA GLN A 215 -12.19 -21.81 33.17
C GLN A 215 -11.49 -20.50 33.54
N LYS A 216 -11.63 -20.15 34.81
CA LYS A 216 -10.86 -19.15 35.54
C LYS A 216 -9.40 -19.57 35.59
N ASP A 217 -8.49 -18.62 35.41
CA ASP A 217 -7.32 -18.52 36.27
C ASP A 217 -7.10 -17.07 36.70
N GLN A 218 -6.87 -16.93 37.99
CA GLN A 218 -6.74 -15.67 38.72
C GLN A 218 -5.28 -15.20 38.75
N GLN A 219 -5.15 -13.87 38.61
CA GLN A 219 -4.18 -13.00 39.28
C GLN A 219 -2.70 -13.08 38.86
N ASN A 220 -2.24 -12.01 38.21
CA ASN A 220 -1.35 -11.09 38.94
C ASN A 220 -1.58 -9.63 38.53
N ASN A 221 -1.71 -8.76 39.53
CA ASN A 221 -2.04 -7.35 39.44
C ASN A 221 -0.82 -6.52 39.01
N ASN A 222 -1.00 -5.67 37.99
CA ASN A 222 -0.47 -4.31 37.94
C ASN A 222 -1.08 -3.57 36.74
N SER A 223 -2.27 -3.00 36.94
CA SER A 223 -2.85 -2.03 36.02
C SER A 223 -2.27 -0.64 36.29
N PRO A 224 -1.73 0.09 35.30
CA PRO A 224 -1.70 1.54 35.36
C PRO A 224 -3.13 2.06 35.18
N GLU A 225 -3.56 2.95 36.07
CA GLU A 225 -4.85 3.62 36.05
C GLU A 225 -5.18 4.15 34.65
N LYS A 226 -6.30 3.69 34.07
CA LYS A 226 -6.95 4.37 32.94
C LYS A 226 -7.40 5.75 33.42
N LYS A 227 -6.57 6.77 33.19
CA LYS A 227 -7.03 8.15 33.20
C LYS A 227 -8.09 8.29 32.11
N ASN A 228 -9.32 8.46 32.56
CA ASN A 228 -10.46 8.83 31.75
C ASN A 228 -10.18 10.24 31.19
N GLN A 229 -9.59 10.33 29.99
CA GLN A 229 -9.45 11.59 29.28
C GLN A 229 -10.79 11.87 28.61
N GLU A 230 -11.41 12.99 28.98
CA GLU A 230 -12.54 13.54 28.22
C GLU A 230 -12.13 13.72 26.75
N PRO A 231 -13.01 13.44 25.78
CA PRO A 231 -12.70 13.64 24.37
C PRO A 231 -12.31 15.10 24.14
N LYS A 232 -11.12 15.34 23.59
CA LYS A 232 -10.76 16.68 23.10
C LYS A 232 -11.80 17.09 22.06
N GLN A 233 -12.38 18.29 22.22
CA GLN A 233 -13.40 18.82 21.32
C GLN A 233 -12.94 18.68 19.85
N GLY A 234 -13.73 18.00 19.03
CA GLY A 234 -13.46 17.75 17.60
C GLY A 234 -12.96 16.35 17.23
N GLN A 235 -12.82 15.43 18.20
CA GLN A 235 -12.53 14.01 17.93
C GLN A 235 -13.80 13.16 18.01
N LEU A 236 -14.02 12.29 17.02
CA LEU A 236 -15.12 11.33 17.02
C LEU A 236 -15.07 10.43 18.26
N SER A 237 -16.23 10.08 18.81
CA SER A 237 -16.27 9.09 19.89
C SER A 237 -15.76 7.74 19.39
N PRO A 238 -15.16 6.90 20.26
CA PRO A 238 -14.76 5.54 19.87
C PRO A 238 -15.91 4.73 19.24
N GLN A 239 -17.15 4.95 19.68
CA GLN A 239 -18.31 4.29 19.08
C GLN A 239 -18.63 4.80 17.67
N GLN A 240 -18.52 6.10 17.43
CA GLN A 240 -18.75 6.69 16.09
C GLN A 240 -17.72 6.15 15.11
N VAL A 241 -16.45 6.12 15.51
CA VAL A 241 -15.38 5.51 14.70
C VAL A 241 -15.67 4.03 14.46
N GLN A 242 -16.03 3.27 15.49
CA GLN A 242 -16.30 1.84 15.32
C GLN A 242 -17.47 1.59 14.37
N SER A 243 -18.54 2.37 14.48
CA SER A 243 -19.67 2.34 13.55
C SER A 243 -19.23 2.67 12.12
N LEU A 244 -18.34 3.65 11.96
CA LEU A 244 -17.83 4.06 10.66
C LEU A 244 -16.93 2.97 10.03
N LEU A 245 -16.06 2.36 10.83
CA LEU A 245 -15.23 1.23 10.40
C LEU A 245 -16.09 0.02 10.01
N GLU A 246 -17.16 -0.26 10.76
CA GLU A 246 -18.11 -1.31 10.41
C GLU A 246 -18.85 -1.00 9.10
N ALA A 247 -19.29 0.25 8.92
CA ALA A 247 -19.92 0.69 7.68
C ALA A 247 -18.98 0.54 6.48
N MET A 248 -17.71 0.93 6.63
CA MET A 248 -16.69 0.75 5.60
C MET A 248 -16.43 -0.72 5.27
N ASN A 249 -16.26 -1.58 6.27
CA ASN A 249 -16.06 -3.02 6.06
C ASN A 249 -17.25 -3.64 5.30
N ASN A 250 -18.47 -3.20 5.62
CA ASN A 250 -19.67 -3.65 4.92
C ASN A 250 -19.71 -3.16 3.46
N GLN A 251 -19.27 -1.92 3.19
CA GLN A 251 -19.14 -1.41 1.82
C GLN A 251 -18.08 -2.17 1.03
N GLU A 252 -16.90 -2.42 1.63
CA GLU A 252 -15.82 -3.18 1.02
C GLU A 252 -16.28 -4.60 0.65
N LYS A 253 -16.96 -5.30 1.57
CA LYS A 253 -17.53 -6.62 1.30
C LYS A 253 -18.50 -6.60 0.11
N LYS A 254 -19.37 -5.60 0.03
CA LYS A 254 -20.29 -5.44 -1.11
C LYS A 254 -19.54 -5.23 -2.44
N VAL A 255 -18.45 -4.45 -2.42
CA VAL A 255 -17.62 -4.24 -3.61
C VAL A 255 -16.93 -5.55 -4.01
N GLN A 256 -16.37 -6.28 -3.04
CA GLN A 256 -15.74 -7.57 -3.27
C GLN A 256 -16.71 -8.59 -3.88
N ASP A 257 -17.93 -8.68 -3.36
CA ASP A 257 -18.98 -9.56 -3.89
C ASP A 257 -19.31 -9.21 -5.35
N LYS A 258 -19.39 -7.91 -5.68
CA LYS A 258 -19.63 -7.44 -7.06
C LYS A 258 -18.47 -7.80 -8.00
N VAL A 259 -17.22 -7.60 -7.57
CA VAL A 259 -16.02 -7.96 -8.36
C VAL A 259 -15.98 -9.46 -8.61
N ASN A 260 -16.20 -10.26 -7.57
CA ASN A 260 -16.24 -11.72 -7.66
C ASN A 260 -17.36 -12.18 -8.62
N ALA A 261 -18.56 -11.59 -8.53
CA ALA A 261 -19.67 -11.90 -9.43
C ALA A 261 -19.39 -11.55 -10.91
N LYS A 262 -18.60 -10.49 -11.18
CA LYS A 262 -18.15 -10.16 -12.54
C LYS A 262 -17.12 -11.19 -13.05
N LYS A 263 -16.15 -11.59 -12.23
CA LYS A 263 -15.14 -12.61 -12.59
C LYS A 263 -15.79 -13.94 -12.98
N VAL A 264 -16.83 -14.37 -12.26
CA VAL A 264 -17.57 -15.61 -12.58
C VAL A 264 -18.31 -15.54 -13.92
N LYS A 265 -18.78 -14.36 -14.35
CA LYS A 265 -19.47 -14.18 -15.64
C LYS A 265 -18.53 -14.10 -16.85
N GLY A 266 -17.22 -13.95 -16.63
CA GLY A 266 -16.23 -13.67 -17.67
C GLY A 266 -15.47 -14.88 -18.20
N VAL A 267 -15.82 -16.11 -17.85
CA VAL A 267 -15.17 -17.31 -18.43
C VAL A 267 -15.87 -17.67 -19.75
N PRO A 268 -15.28 -17.38 -20.94
CA PRO A 268 -15.87 -17.82 -22.19
C PRO A 268 -15.80 -19.34 -22.28
N VAL A 269 -16.96 -19.99 -22.27
CA VAL A 269 -17.07 -21.39 -22.69
C VAL A 269 -16.73 -21.40 -24.18
N ARG A 270 -15.52 -21.84 -24.55
CA ARG A 270 -15.20 -22.22 -25.94
C ARG A 270 -16.13 -23.37 -26.29
N GLY A 271 -17.28 -23.06 -26.87
CA GLY A 271 -18.16 -24.04 -27.47
C GLY A 271 -17.37 -24.77 -28.56
N LYS A 272 -17.15 -26.07 -28.37
CA LYS A 272 -16.69 -26.95 -29.45
C LYS A 272 -17.69 -26.77 -30.59
N LYS A 273 -17.24 -26.16 -31.69
CA LYS A 273 -18.02 -26.09 -32.92
C LYS A 273 -17.97 -27.49 -33.51
N ASP A 274 -19.05 -28.24 -33.34
CA ASP A 274 -19.33 -29.43 -34.14
C ASP A 274 -19.78 -28.96 -35.52
N TRP A 275 -18.86 -28.95 -36.47
CA TRP A 275 -19.12 -29.09 -37.90
C TRP A 275 -17.84 -29.55 -38.61
#